data_AF-A0AAE1L7J2-F1
#
_entry.id   AF-A0AAE1L7J2-F1
#
_cell.length_a   1.000
_cell.length_b   1.000
_cell.length_c   1.000
_cell.angle_alpha   90.00
_cell.angle_beta   90.00
_cell.angle_gamma   90.00
#
_symmetry.space_group_name_H-M   'P 1'
#
loop_
_entity.id
_entity.type
_entity.pdbx_description
1 polymer ?
#
loop_
_entity_poly.entity_id
_entity_poly.type
_entity_poly.pdbx_seq_one_letter_code
_entity_poly.pdbx_strand_id
1 'polypeptide(L)'
;MVGRAYFTLHPMDHRQSGRVTQSSLMTTPGPAEAGAARSRSPGARSWRGAALQLQREGGRPWAATGHTAWTSAGPGASQYRAESDLRAECPQQTLKKTIDMVSSTRFALVLAAVAAAAVSALPDGAPLDACVKGNKPNHSKIPSQPLDTLPYRIVASTSQYQAGSTITVTISGANLKGFFIQARDVASGGWLGSFKETPGAVNVLPECSAATHADNRDKVSVTLHWTAPADAAPGQVFFTGSIVKDYSTFWADVIAEAPQ
;
A
#
# COMPACT_ATOMS: atom_id res chain seq x y z
N MET A 1 -28.08 -61.79 17.71
CA MET A 1 -28.46 -61.31 16.36
C MET A 1 -27.90 -59.91 16.17
N VAL A 2 -26.90 -59.73 15.29
CA VAL A 2 -26.69 -58.51 14.47
C VAL A 2 -25.98 -59.00 13.21
N GLY A 3 -26.53 -58.74 12.02
CA GLY A 3 -26.00 -59.27 10.76
C GLY A 3 -24.91 -58.38 10.14
N ARG A 4 -23.89 -59.00 9.53
CA ARG A 4 -22.99 -58.30 8.59
C ARG A 4 -23.69 -58.19 7.23
N ALA A 5 -23.96 -56.97 6.78
CA ALA A 5 -24.36 -56.71 5.40
C ALA A 5 -23.10 -56.56 4.53
N TYR A 6 -23.00 -57.35 3.47
CA TYR A 6 -21.99 -57.18 2.42
C TYR A 6 -22.58 -56.32 1.29
N PHE A 7 -21.87 -55.27 0.88
CA PHE A 7 -22.24 -54.47 -0.29
C PHE A 7 -21.64 -55.08 -1.56
N THR A 8 -22.51 -55.51 -2.48
CA THR A 8 -22.10 -56.03 -3.80
C THR A 8 -22.18 -54.89 -4.82
N LEU A 9 -21.03 -54.43 -5.31
CA LEU A 9 -20.96 -53.40 -6.37
C LEU A 9 -21.43 -53.99 -7.71
N HIS A 10 -22.39 -53.33 -8.35
CA HIS A 10 -22.74 -53.55 -9.76
C HIS A 10 -22.15 -52.41 -10.61
N PRO A 11 -21.51 -52.71 -11.76
CA PRO A 11 -21.16 -51.69 -12.73
C PRO A 11 -22.41 -51.26 -13.53
N MET A 12 -22.66 -49.95 -13.62
CA MET A 12 -23.63 -49.40 -14.58
C MET A 12 -22.90 -49.03 -15.88
N ASP A 13 -23.18 -49.79 -16.93
CA ASP A 13 -22.80 -49.48 -18.31
C ASP A 13 -23.79 -48.46 -18.90
N HIS A 14 -23.28 -47.45 -19.60
CA HIS A 14 -24.10 -46.54 -20.39
C HIS A 14 -23.44 -46.26 -21.74
N ARG A 15 -23.78 -47.10 -22.73
CA ARG A 15 -23.44 -46.88 -24.14
C ARG A 15 -24.61 -47.21 -25.08
N GLN A 16 -25.30 -46.17 -25.55
CA GLN A 16 -25.96 -46.02 -26.87
C GLN A 16 -26.70 -44.66 -26.85
N SER A 17 -26.47 -43.71 -27.75
CA SER A 17 -26.63 -43.75 -29.23
C SER A 17 -28.09 -43.90 -29.65
N GLY A 18 -28.74 -42.76 -29.92
CA GLY A 18 -30.07 -42.65 -30.50
C GLY A 18 -30.09 -41.49 -31.49
N ARG A 19 -30.42 -41.79 -32.76
CA ARG A 19 -30.28 -40.89 -33.91
C ARG A 19 -31.66 -40.43 -34.37
N VAL A 20 -31.86 -39.13 -34.61
CA VAL A 20 -33.07 -38.61 -35.26
C VAL A 20 -32.68 -37.73 -36.46
N THR A 21 -32.98 -38.23 -37.65
CA THR A 21 -33.13 -37.53 -38.94
C THR A 21 -34.54 -36.90 -39.01
N GLN A 22 -34.89 -35.88 -39.79
CA GLN A 22 -34.44 -35.27 -41.07
C GLN A 22 -34.79 -33.75 -41.02
N SER A 23 -34.08 -32.83 -41.69
CA SER A 23 -34.42 -32.21 -43.00
C SER A 23 -35.87 -31.66 -43.09
N SER A 24 -36.20 -30.43 -43.51
CA SER A 24 -35.61 -29.45 -44.48
C SER A 24 -36.28 -28.06 -44.26
N LEU A 25 -36.01 -26.90 -44.92
CA LEU A 25 -35.17 -26.52 -46.09
C LEU A 25 -34.75 -25.00 -46.01
N MET A 26 -34.43 -24.40 -47.17
CA MET A 26 -33.96 -23.03 -47.51
C MET A 26 -35.01 -21.89 -47.34
N THR A 27 -34.65 -20.61 -47.21
CA THR A 27 -34.16 -19.76 -48.35
C THR A 27 -33.45 -18.48 -47.91
N THR A 28 -32.32 -18.17 -48.57
CA THR A 28 -31.58 -16.88 -48.53
C THR A 28 -32.04 -15.94 -49.65
N PRO A 29 -31.82 -14.61 -49.48
CA PRO A 29 -30.82 -13.99 -50.36
C PRO A 29 -29.91 -12.97 -49.64
N GLY A 30 -28.68 -12.83 -50.14
CA GLY A 30 -27.84 -11.62 -49.94
C GLY A 30 -27.72 -10.84 -51.24
N PRO A 31 -26.67 -10.04 -51.48
CA PRO A 31 -25.72 -9.44 -50.52
C PRO A 31 -25.84 -7.90 -50.49
N ALA A 32 -25.17 -7.24 -49.54
CA ALA A 32 -24.92 -5.80 -49.60
C ALA A 32 -23.45 -5.52 -49.25
N GLU A 33 -22.71 -4.93 -50.18
CA GLU A 33 -21.30 -4.58 -50.04
C GLU A 33 -21.07 -3.17 -49.45
N ALA A 34 -19.78 -2.88 -49.19
CA ALA A 34 -19.16 -1.55 -49.06
C ALA A 34 -19.44 -0.76 -47.77
N GLY A 35 -18.49 -0.86 -46.82
CA GLY A 35 -18.47 -0.06 -45.60
C GLY A 35 -17.16 -0.13 -44.80
N ALA A 36 -16.00 -0.23 -45.47
CA ALA A 36 -14.69 -0.43 -44.82
C ALA A 36 -14.18 0.83 -44.10
N ALA A 37 -14.78 1.16 -42.95
CA ALA A 37 -14.34 2.24 -42.07
C ALA A 37 -13.03 1.87 -41.35
N ARG A 38 -11.89 2.35 -41.86
CA ARG A 38 -10.59 2.25 -41.18
C ARG A 38 -10.57 3.15 -39.94
N SER A 39 -10.86 2.60 -38.76
CA SER A 39 -10.60 3.27 -37.48
C SER A 39 -9.09 3.44 -37.30
N ARG A 40 -8.57 4.65 -37.51
CA ARG A 40 -7.17 4.99 -37.23
C ARG A 40 -6.90 4.89 -35.73
N SER A 41 -5.91 4.09 -35.34
CA SER A 41 -5.35 4.12 -34.00
C SER A 41 -4.87 5.55 -33.65
N PRO A 42 -5.16 6.08 -32.46
CA PRO A 42 -4.50 7.29 -31.98
C PRO A 42 -2.99 7.03 -31.87
N GLY A 43 -2.19 7.82 -32.58
CA GLY A 43 -0.75 7.61 -32.64
C GLY A 43 -0.09 7.74 -31.26
N ALA A 44 0.81 6.80 -30.95
CA ALA A 44 1.68 6.91 -29.79
C ALA A 44 2.54 8.18 -29.92
N ARG A 45 2.28 9.18 -29.07
CA ARG A 45 3.14 10.37 -28.98
C ARG A 45 4.44 9.99 -28.29
N SER A 46 5.49 9.81 -29.10
CA SER A 46 6.87 9.70 -28.65
C SER A 46 7.27 10.98 -27.90
N TRP A 47 7.34 10.91 -26.58
CA TRP A 47 8.00 11.93 -25.78
C TRP A 47 9.52 11.77 -25.93
N ARG A 48 10.13 12.61 -26.77
CA ARG A 48 11.60 12.80 -26.75
C ARG A 48 11.96 13.62 -25.52
N GLY A 49 12.05 12.96 -24.36
CA GLY A 49 12.73 13.54 -23.21
C GLY A 49 14.22 13.65 -23.53
N ALA A 50 14.75 14.87 -23.53
CA ALA A 50 16.19 15.08 -23.73
C ALA A 50 16.97 14.45 -22.57
N ALA A 51 17.90 13.55 -22.88
CA ALA A 51 18.83 13.03 -21.89
C ALA A 51 19.83 14.14 -21.51
N LEU A 52 19.67 14.70 -20.30
CA LEU A 52 20.63 15.65 -19.75
C LEU A 52 21.90 14.88 -19.34
N GLN A 53 22.89 14.81 -20.24
CA GLN A 53 24.18 14.22 -19.93
C GLN A 53 24.91 15.08 -18.90
N LEU A 54 24.99 14.60 -17.65
CA LEU A 54 25.90 15.15 -16.66
C LEU A 54 27.34 14.74 -17.00
N GLN A 55 28.02 15.59 -17.76
CA GLN A 55 29.46 15.47 -17.96
C GLN A 55 30.21 15.75 -16.66
N ARG A 56 31.10 14.83 -16.29
CA ARG A 56 31.96 14.92 -15.11
C ARG A 56 33.24 15.66 -15.49
N GLU A 57 33.26 16.98 -15.35
CA GLU A 57 34.49 17.74 -15.50
C GLU A 57 35.45 17.45 -14.33
N GLY A 58 36.69 17.12 -14.68
CA GLY A 58 37.79 16.93 -13.73
C GLY A 58 38.86 17.97 -13.96
N GLY A 59 39.28 18.67 -12.90
CA GLY A 59 40.19 19.81 -12.99
C GLY A 59 40.85 20.17 -11.66
N ARG A 60 41.81 19.32 -11.26
CA ARG A 60 43.13 19.61 -10.65
C ARG A 60 43.29 20.73 -9.58
N PRO A 61 44.05 20.47 -8.49
CA PRO A 61 44.40 21.47 -7.49
C PRO A 61 45.56 22.38 -7.94
N TRP A 62 45.63 23.58 -7.35
CA TRP A 62 46.80 24.44 -7.41
C TRP A 62 47.78 24.09 -6.29
N ALA A 63 49.06 23.95 -6.63
CA ALA A 63 50.14 23.84 -5.67
C ALA A 63 50.79 25.21 -5.47
N ALA A 64 51.08 25.60 -4.24
CA ALA A 64 51.84 26.81 -3.95
C ALA A 64 53.34 26.53 -4.07
N THR A 65 54.00 27.17 -5.03
CA THR A 65 55.46 27.16 -5.18
C THR A 65 56.11 28.08 -4.16
N GLY A 66 57.14 27.58 -3.47
CA GLY A 66 58.03 28.41 -2.66
C GLY A 66 59.18 28.98 -3.50
N HIS A 67 59.64 30.17 -3.14
CA HIS A 67 60.92 30.71 -3.58
C HIS A 67 61.70 31.28 -2.39
N THR A 68 62.97 30.89 -2.31
CA THR A 68 64.04 31.48 -1.48
C THR A 68 64.51 32.81 -2.14
N ALA A 69 65.27 33.74 -1.56
CA ALA A 69 66.39 33.64 -0.60
C ALA A 69 66.91 35.04 -0.15
N TRP A 70 67.99 35.02 0.66
CA TRP A 70 69.05 36.04 0.84
C TRP A 70 68.93 37.15 1.92
N THR A 71 70.10 37.69 2.25
CA THR A 71 70.56 38.10 3.59
C THR A 71 70.98 39.57 3.70
N SER A 72 71.02 40.12 4.92
CA SER A 72 72.16 40.92 5.42
C SER A 72 72.00 41.21 6.93
N ALA A 73 73.07 41.63 7.61
CA ALA A 73 73.11 41.74 9.08
C ALA A 73 73.79 43.03 9.59
N GLY A 74 73.21 43.61 10.65
CA GLY A 74 73.83 44.56 11.58
C GLY A 74 73.98 46.02 11.13
N PRO A 75 74.42 46.93 12.02
CA PRO A 75 74.10 47.01 13.45
C PRO A 75 73.64 48.43 13.87
N GLY A 76 72.98 48.59 15.02
CA GLY A 76 72.70 49.92 15.58
C GLY A 76 71.67 49.94 16.70
N ALA A 77 72.03 50.52 17.85
CA ALA A 77 71.17 50.61 19.03
C ALA A 77 70.34 51.90 19.05
N SER A 78 69.11 51.84 19.56
CA SER A 78 68.62 52.83 20.52
C SER A 78 67.51 52.22 21.38
N GLN A 79 67.53 52.53 22.69
CA GLN A 79 66.46 52.15 23.61
C GLN A 79 65.30 53.13 23.47
N TYR A 80 64.12 52.66 23.11
CA TYR A 80 62.87 53.38 23.37
C TYR A 80 61.81 52.45 23.95
N ARG A 81 61.07 53.01 24.92
CA ARG A 81 60.01 52.44 25.75
C ARG A 81 59.25 51.27 25.13
N ALA A 82 59.06 50.23 25.94
CA ALA A 82 57.90 49.35 25.79
C ALA A 82 56.63 50.15 26.10
N GLU A 83 55.88 50.54 25.07
CA GLU A 83 54.47 50.88 25.23
C GLU A 83 53.66 49.58 25.32
N SER A 84 52.83 49.51 26.35
CA SER A 84 51.96 48.36 26.60
C SER A 84 50.84 48.36 25.56
N ASP A 85 51.05 47.65 24.45
CA ASP A 85 50.05 47.39 23.42
C ASP A 85 48.98 46.41 23.95
N LEU A 86 48.18 46.92 24.90
CA LEU A 86 46.98 46.29 25.44
C LEU A 86 45.95 46.18 24.32
N ARG A 87 46.12 45.19 23.45
CA ARG A 87 45.04 44.65 22.62
C ARG A 87 43.94 44.17 23.56
N ALA A 88 42.95 45.03 23.78
CA ALA A 88 41.71 44.67 24.42
C ALA A 88 41.03 43.59 23.58
N GLU A 89 41.11 42.34 24.01
CA GLU A 89 40.30 41.27 23.44
C GLU A 89 38.83 41.62 23.65
N CYS A 90 38.13 41.94 22.57
CA CYS A 90 36.76 42.38 22.62
C CYS A 90 35.85 41.24 23.15
N PRO A 91 35.03 41.47 24.20
CA PRO A 91 34.18 40.43 24.81
C PRO A 91 32.94 40.05 23.97
N GLN A 92 33.04 40.16 22.64
CA GLN A 92 31.97 39.86 21.67
C GLN A 92 31.90 38.37 21.25
N GLN A 93 32.95 37.57 21.49
CA GLN A 93 33.00 36.18 20.98
C GLN A 93 32.16 35.16 21.78
N THR A 94 31.86 35.42 23.04
CA THR A 94 31.01 34.53 23.88
C THR A 94 29.52 34.67 23.59
N LEU A 95 29.06 35.85 23.18
CA LEU A 95 27.65 36.07 22.86
C LEU A 95 27.21 35.30 21.60
N LYS A 96 28.02 35.35 20.52
CA LYS A 96 27.72 34.60 19.28
C LYS A 96 27.58 33.10 19.52
N LYS A 97 28.59 32.47 20.15
CA LYS A 97 28.55 31.03 20.48
C LYS A 97 27.31 30.61 21.25
N THR A 98 26.82 31.47 22.15
CA THR A 98 25.60 31.20 22.94
C THR A 98 24.33 31.34 22.09
N ILE A 99 24.25 32.36 21.23
CA ILE A 99 23.12 32.58 20.31
C ILE A 99 23.03 31.46 19.26
N ASP A 100 24.16 31.07 18.68
CA ASP A 100 24.26 29.99 17.69
C ASP A 100 23.83 28.63 18.30
N MET A 101 24.25 28.35 19.54
CA MET A 101 23.91 27.11 20.27
C MET A 101 22.43 27.06 20.67
N VAL A 102 21.84 28.18 21.12
CA VAL A 102 20.40 28.27 21.41
C VAL A 102 19.56 28.15 20.13
N SER A 103 19.99 28.79 19.04
CA SER A 103 19.33 28.68 17.73
C SER A 103 19.34 27.25 17.18
N SER A 104 20.50 26.58 17.20
CA SER A 104 20.65 25.19 16.76
C SER A 104 19.76 24.23 17.55
N THR A 105 19.70 24.37 18.87
CA THR A 105 18.86 23.53 19.74
C THR A 105 17.36 23.74 19.45
N ARG A 106 16.93 24.99 19.23
CA ARG A 106 15.53 25.32 18.85
C ARG A 106 15.18 24.72 17.48
N PHE A 107 16.07 24.83 16.50
CA PHE A 107 15.88 24.25 15.16
C PHE A 107 15.80 22.71 15.21
N ALA A 108 16.68 22.07 15.99
CA ALA A 108 16.66 20.62 16.19
C ALA A 108 15.36 20.15 16.86
N LEU A 109 14.86 20.86 17.87
CA LEU A 109 13.59 20.55 18.53
C LEU A 109 12.38 20.74 17.60
N VAL A 110 12.37 21.80 16.78
CA VAL A 110 11.32 22.02 15.77
C VAL A 110 11.37 20.94 14.69
N LEU A 111 12.56 20.58 14.18
CA LEU A 111 12.71 19.47 13.22
C LEU A 111 12.30 18.13 13.83
N ALA A 112 12.63 17.86 15.09
CA ALA A 112 12.21 16.65 15.79
C ALA A 112 10.69 16.60 16.01
N ALA A 113 10.05 17.73 16.35
CA ALA A 113 8.61 17.82 16.48
C ALA A 113 7.88 17.64 15.14
N VAL A 114 8.39 18.24 14.06
CA VAL A 114 7.87 18.06 12.70
C VAL A 114 8.08 16.62 12.21
N ALA A 115 9.22 15.99 12.51
CA ALA A 115 9.48 14.60 12.18
C ALA A 115 8.61 13.62 12.98
N ALA A 116 8.34 13.92 14.27
CA ALA A 116 7.41 13.15 15.09
C ALA A 116 5.96 13.27 14.57
N ALA A 117 5.54 14.47 14.13
CA ALA A 117 4.25 14.69 13.49
C ALA A 117 4.14 14.03 12.09
N ALA A 118 5.27 13.75 11.43
CA ALA A 118 5.31 13.07 10.13
C ALA A 118 5.12 11.54 10.22
N VAL A 119 5.11 10.95 11.43
CA VAL A 119 4.68 9.56 11.61
C VAL A 119 3.16 9.52 11.60
N SER A 120 2.56 9.58 10.42
CA SER A 120 1.13 9.27 10.27
C SER A 120 0.92 7.78 10.55
N ALA A 121 0.65 7.44 11.81
CA ALA A 121 -0.33 6.40 12.06
C ALA A 121 -1.58 6.74 11.22
N LEU A 122 -2.29 5.72 10.77
CA LEU A 122 -3.48 5.86 9.95
C LEU A 122 -4.70 5.60 10.85
N PRO A 123 -5.09 6.53 11.76
CA PRO A 123 -6.18 6.28 12.68
C PRO A 123 -7.52 6.15 11.95
N ASP A 124 -7.67 6.85 10.83
CA ASP A 124 -8.93 7.02 10.11
C ASP A 124 -9.09 6.01 8.94
N GLY A 125 -8.27 4.94 8.94
CA GLY A 125 -8.37 3.85 7.97
C GLY A 125 -7.20 3.71 7.00
N ALA A 126 -7.18 2.58 6.29
CA ALA A 126 -6.17 2.29 5.30
C ALA A 126 -6.30 3.21 4.05
N PRO A 127 -5.18 3.74 3.52
CA PRO A 127 -5.15 4.48 2.27
C PRO A 127 -5.32 3.56 1.04
N LEU A 128 -5.66 4.17 -0.09
CA LEU A 128 -5.89 3.49 -1.37
C LEU A 128 -4.70 2.64 -1.86
N ASP A 129 -3.47 2.94 -1.46
CA ASP A 129 -2.30 2.13 -1.84
C ASP A 129 -2.23 0.77 -1.13
N ALA A 130 -3.02 0.54 -0.07
CA ALA A 130 -3.16 -0.76 0.58
C ALA A 130 -3.76 -1.83 -0.36
N CYS A 131 -4.62 -1.42 -1.29
CA CYS A 131 -5.31 -2.28 -2.26
C CYS A 131 -4.38 -3.20 -3.07
N VAL A 132 -3.15 -2.74 -3.34
CA VAL A 132 -2.16 -3.45 -4.17
C VAL A 132 -0.97 -3.99 -3.37
N LYS A 133 -0.92 -3.74 -2.05
CA LYS A 133 0.19 -4.13 -1.16
C LYS A 133 -0.02 -5.48 -0.45
N GLY A 134 -0.89 -6.34 -1.00
CA GLY A 134 -1.16 -7.68 -0.45
C GLY A 134 -1.65 -7.61 0.99
N ASN A 135 -2.71 -6.84 1.23
CA ASN A 135 -3.41 -6.65 2.51
C ASN A 135 -2.56 -6.19 3.71
N LYS A 136 -1.27 -5.87 3.54
CA LYS A 136 -0.35 -5.59 4.65
C LYS A 136 -0.35 -4.12 5.07
N PRO A 137 -0.61 -3.82 6.36
CA PRO A 137 -0.39 -2.49 6.93
C PRO A 137 1.06 -2.01 6.72
N ASN A 138 1.23 -0.73 6.42
CA ASN A 138 2.54 -0.13 6.15
C ASN A 138 3.28 0.27 7.45
N HIS A 139 3.44 -0.67 8.38
CA HIS A 139 4.08 -0.43 9.68
C HIS A 139 5.57 -0.80 9.65
N SER A 140 6.43 0.08 9.12
CA SER A 140 7.89 0.06 9.35
C SER A 140 8.63 -1.28 9.13
N LYS A 141 8.16 -2.12 8.19
CA LYS A 141 8.64 -3.50 7.93
C LYS A 141 8.38 -4.53 9.06
N ILE A 142 7.49 -4.23 10.00
CA ILE A 142 7.00 -5.21 10.99
C ILE A 142 6.27 -6.33 10.22
N PRO A 143 6.60 -7.61 10.45
CA PRO A 143 5.92 -8.72 9.80
C PRO A 143 4.53 -8.97 10.40
N SER A 144 3.65 -9.60 9.60
CA SER A 144 2.40 -10.17 10.12
C SER A 144 2.69 -11.21 11.18
N GLN A 145 1.82 -11.29 12.19
CA GLN A 145 1.75 -12.43 13.08
C GLN A 145 1.33 -13.70 12.30
N PRO A 146 1.73 -14.90 12.75
CA PRO A 146 1.31 -16.17 12.14
C PRO A 146 -0.21 -16.39 12.20
N LEU A 147 -0.82 -16.92 11.14
CA LEU A 147 -2.28 -17.07 11.04
C LEU A 147 -2.87 -18.09 12.03
N ASP A 148 -2.09 -19.07 12.48
CA ASP A 148 -2.44 -20.02 13.53
C ASP A 148 -2.57 -19.38 14.93
N THR A 149 -2.05 -18.16 15.10
CA THR A 149 -2.18 -17.36 16.34
C THR A 149 -3.36 -16.37 16.31
N LEU A 150 -4.16 -16.36 15.23
CA LEU A 150 -5.22 -15.37 15.00
C LEU A 150 -6.30 -15.42 16.11
N PRO A 151 -6.45 -14.37 16.95
CA PRO A 151 -7.42 -14.33 18.04
C PRO A 151 -8.79 -13.80 17.59
N TYR A 152 -9.03 -13.79 16.27
CA TYR A 152 -10.21 -13.23 15.62
C TYR A 152 -10.84 -14.27 14.71
N ARG A 153 -12.17 -14.23 14.60
CA ARG A 153 -12.92 -15.00 13.61
C ARG A 153 -13.62 -14.04 12.65
N ILE A 154 -13.41 -14.26 11.35
CA ILE A 154 -14.04 -13.51 10.27
C ILE A 154 -15.00 -14.46 9.55
N VAL A 155 -16.27 -14.09 9.46
CA VAL A 155 -17.32 -14.93 8.87
C VAL A 155 -18.11 -14.14 7.85
N ALA A 156 -18.17 -14.63 6.62
CA ALA A 156 -19.13 -14.20 5.62
C ALA A 156 -20.42 -15.04 5.72
N SER A 157 -21.58 -14.41 5.54
CA SER A 157 -22.88 -15.10 5.58
C SER A 157 -23.04 -16.16 4.48
N THR A 158 -22.31 -16.02 3.38
CA THR A 158 -22.21 -16.97 2.25
C THR A 158 -20.98 -16.61 1.40
N SER A 159 -20.47 -17.55 0.62
CA SER A 159 -19.50 -17.31 -0.46
C SER A 159 -20.16 -17.06 -1.82
N GLN A 160 -21.45 -17.36 -1.96
CA GLN A 160 -22.19 -17.32 -3.22
C GLN A 160 -22.98 -16.02 -3.35
N TYR A 161 -22.91 -15.39 -4.52
CA TYR A 161 -23.64 -14.16 -4.81
C TYR A 161 -24.50 -14.27 -6.08
N GLN A 162 -25.57 -13.48 -6.08
CA GLN A 162 -26.41 -13.16 -7.24
C GLN A 162 -26.29 -11.65 -7.54
N ALA A 163 -26.73 -11.21 -8.71
CA ALA A 163 -26.74 -9.80 -9.08
C ALA A 163 -27.42 -8.93 -8.00
N GLY A 164 -26.75 -7.87 -7.53
CA GLY A 164 -27.27 -6.97 -6.49
C GLY A 164 -27.48 -7.57 -5.09
N SER A 165 -27.13 -8.84 -4.85
CA SER A 165 -27.27 -9.46 -3.53
C SER A 165 -26.29 -8.90 -2.50
N THR A 166 -26.69 -8.83 -1.23
CA THR A 166 -25.85 -8.37 -0.12
C THR A 166 -25.37 -9.54 0.75
N ILE A 167 -24.07 -9.58 1.01
CA ILE A 167 -23.42 -10.51 1.94
C ILE A 167 -22.96 -9.71 3.16
N THR A 168 -23.16 -10.28 4.35
CA THR A 168 -22.65 -9.70 5.61
C THR A 168 -21.36 -10.38 6.00
N VAL A 169 -20.33 -9.61 6.36
CA VAL A 169 -19.04 -10.10 6.85
C VAL A 169 -18.83 -9.58 8.27
N THR A 170 -18.67 -10.48 9.24
CA THR A 170 -18.51 -10.15 10.66
C THR A 170 -17.12 -10.53 11.14
N ILE A 171 -16.44 -9.59 11.82
CA ILE A 171 -15.17 -9.80 12.53
C ILE A 171 -15.47 -9.79 14.03
N SER A 172 -15.03 -10.83 14.75
CA SER A 172 -15.29 -11.02 16.19
C SER A 172 -14.11 -11.72 16.88
N GLY A 173 -14.11 -11.80 18.21
CA GLY A 173 -13.07 -12.46 18.99
C GLY A 173 -12.47 -11.51 20.03
N ALA A 174 -11.16 -11.30 19.99
CA ALA A 174 -10.50 -10.24 20.77
C ALA A 174 -10.90 -8.83 20.29
N ASN A 175 -10.54 -7.81 21.07
CA ASN A 175 -10.65 -6.42 20.62
C ASN A 175 -9.70 -6.14 19.45
N LEU A 176 -10.15 -5.37 18.47
CA LEU A 176 -9.33 -4.85 17.36
C LEU A 176 -9.41 -3.32 17.32
N LYS A 177 -8.34 -2.67 16.85
CA LYS A 177 -8.32 -1.22 16.59
C LYS A 177 -8.66 -0.90 15.15
N GLY A 178 -8.16 -1.71 14.22
CA GLY A 178 -8.34 -1.51 12.78
C GLY A 178 -8.53 -2.80 12.01
N PHE A 179 -9.08 -2.67 10.83
CA PHE A 179 -9.21 -3.71 9.81
C PHE A 179 -9.07 -3.10 8.42
N PHE A 180 -8.74 -3.93 7.44
CA PHE A 180 -8.85 -3.66 6.01
C PHE A 180 -9.29 -4.96 5.34
N ILE A 181 -10.47 -4.99 4.72
CA ILE A 181 -11.05 -6.19 4.08
C ILE A 181 -11.37 -5.86 2.62
N GLN A 182 -10.88 -6.66 1.68
CA GLN A 182 -11.24 -6.64 0.27
C GLN A 182 -12.19 -7.78 -0.08
N ALA A 183 -13.11 -7.55 -1.01
CA ALA A 183 -13.90 -8.57 -1.67
C ALA A 183 -13.26 -8.93 -3.02
N ARG A 184 -13.10 -10.22 -3.30
CA ARG A 184 -12.49 -10.72 -4.53
C ARG A 184 -13.31 -11.85 -5.15
N ASP A 185 -13.47 -11.78 -6.46
CA ASP A 185 -14.05 -12.86 -7.26
C ASP A 185 -13.15 -14.10 -7.20
N VAL A 186 -13.74 -15.28 -6.98
CA VAL A 186 -12.99 -16.54 -6.84
C VAL A 186 -12.41 -17.01 -8.19
N ALA A 187 -13.06 -16.72 -9.32
CA ALA A 187 -12.64 -17.22 -10.62
C ALA A 187 -11.44 -16.46 -11.21
N SER A 188 -11.36 -15.15 -10.96
CA SER A 188 -10.35 -14.24 -11.51
C SER A 188 -9.37 -13.67 -10.48
N GLY A 189 -9.70 -13.70 -9.18
CA GLY A 189 -8.97 -13.00 -8.12
C GLY A 189 -9.10 -11.47 -8.15
N GLY A 190 -9.89 -10.93 -9.10
CA GLY A 190 -10.15 -9.50 -9.27
C GLY A 190 -11.03 -8.93 -8.16
N TRP A 191 -10.97 -7.60 -7.98
CA TRP A 191 -11.86 -6.88 -7.06
C TRP A 191 -13.29 -6.93 -7.58
N LEU A 192 -14.25 -7.20 -6.68
CA LEU A 192 -15.65 -7.41 -7.05
C LEU A 192 -16.59 -6.70 -6.08
N GLY A 193 -17.64 -6.07 -6.62
CA GLY A 193 -18.72 -5.45 -5.84
C GLY A 193 -18.27 -4.25 -5.00
N SER A 194 -19.11 -3.84 -4.06
CA SER A 194 -18.85 -2.67 -3.22
C SER A 194 -19.25 -2.92 -1.76
N PHE A 195 -18.48 -2.33 -0.83
CA PHE A 195 -18.87 -2.26 0.57
C PHE A 195 -19.76 -1.04 0.83
N LYS A 196 -20.63 -1.15 1.84
CA LYS A 196 -21.44 -0.05 2.35
C LYS A 196 -20.68 0.70 3.46
N GLU A 197 -20.51 2.00 3.26
CA GLU A 197 -19.96 2.91 4.27
C GLU A 197 -20.88 2.97 5.51
N THR A 198 -20.29 3.09 6.70
CA THR A 198 -21.00 3.35 7.95
C THR A 198 -20.30 4.49 8.67
N PRO A 199 -20.86 5.72 8.64
CA PRO A 199 -20.20 6.91 9.17
C PRO A 199 -19.69 6.74 10.61
N GLY A 200 -18.41 7.03 10.82
CA GLY A 200 -17.75 6.89 12.13
C GLY A 200 -17.46 5.45 12.58
N ALA A 201 -17.60 4.45 11.69
CA ALA A 201 -17.23 3.06 11.96
C ALA A 201 -16.48 2.38 10.80
N VAL A 202 -16.97 2.55 9.57
CA VAL A 202 -16.48 1.87 8.36
C VAL A 202 -16.35 2.86 7.21
N ASN A 203 -15.11 3.09 6.77
CA ASN A 203 -14.76 3.79 5.54
C ASN A 203 -14.63 2.78 4.38
N VAL A 204 -14.83 3.22 3.14
CA VAL A 204 -14.77 2.36 1.94
C VAL A 204 -13.75 2.86 0.93
N LEU A 205 -13.18 1.93 0.15
CA LEU A 205 -12.30 2.20 -0.99
C LEU A 205 -12.92 1.51 -2.22
N PRO A 206 -13.83 2.20 -2.95
CA PRO A 206 -14.59 1.61 -4.05
C PRO A 206 -13.71 1.12 -5.20
N GLU A 207 -12.56 1.75 -5.41
CA GLU A 207 -11.60 1.46 -6.48
C GLU A 207 -11.02 0.05 -6.40
N CYS A 208 -11.08 -0.57 -5.21
CA CYS A 208 -10.53 -1.91 -4.96
C CYS A 208 -11.45 -2.80 -4.13
N SER A 209 -12.76 -2.52 -4.17
CA SER A 209 -13.80 -3.27 -3.47
C SER A 209 -13.45 -3.57 -2.00
N ALA A 210 -13.02 -2.54 -1.26
CA ALA A 210 -12.53 -2.71 0.10
C ALA A 210 -13.24 -1.82 1.14
N ALA A 211 -13.18 -2.27 2.40
CA ALA A 211 -13.64 -1.55 3.58
C ALA A 211 -12.52 -1.49 4.63
N THR A 212 -12.47 -0.40 5.37
CA THR A 212 -11.51 -0.17 6.46
C THR A 212 -12.18 0.51 7.64
N HIS A 213 -11.55 0.43 8.81
CA HIS A 213 -11.94 1.19 10.00
C HIS A 213 -11.97 2.71 9.74
N ALA A 214 -12.88 3.42 10.40
CA ALA A 214 -12.97 4.89 10.36
C ALA A 214 -12.30 5.60 11.55
N ASP A 215 -11.84 4.84 12.55
CA ASP A 215 -11.10 5.34 13.72
C ASP A 215 -10.25 4.21 14.35
N ASN A 216 -9.35 4.57 15.28
CA ASN A 216 -8.48 3.63 16.00
C ASN A 216 -9.01 3.22 17.41
N ARG A 217 -10.27 3.49 17.72
CA ARG A 217 -10.91 3.09 19.00
C ARG A 217 -11.06 1.58 19.05
N ASP A 218 -11.07 1.01 20.25
CA ASP A 218 -11.23 -0.44 20.42
C ASP A 218 -12.63 -0.89 20.02
N LYS A 219 -12.69 -1.94 19.19
CA LYS A 219 -13.91 -2.54 18.65
C LYS A 219 -13.99 -3.99 19.12
N VAL A 220 -15.13 -4.38 19.69
CA VAL A 220 -15.39 -5.76 20.15
C VAL A 220 -15.89 -6.65 19.00
N SER A 221 -16.57 -6.04 18.03
CA SER A 221 -17.07 -6.68 16.81
C SER A 221 -17.15 -5.64 15.69
N VAL A 222 -17.02 -6.08 14.45
CA VAL A 222 -17.23 -5.27 13.24
C VAL A 222 -18.16 -6.04 12.31
N THR A 223 -19.17 -5.35 11.78
CA THR A 223 -20.06 -5.89 10.76
C THR A 223 -19.93 -5.04 9.49
N LEU A 224 -19.60 -5.69 8.38
CA LEU A 224 -19.49 -5.09 7.06
C LEU A 224 -20.63 -5.63 6.18
N HIS A 225 -21.15 -4.79 5.30
CA HIS A 225 -22.10 -5.21 4.28
C HIS A 225 -21.48 -4.98 2.92
N TRP A 226 -21.40 -6.05 2.12
CA TRP A 226 -20.91 -6.03 0.75
C TRP A 226 -22.05 -6.35 -0.20
N THR A 227 -22.11 -5.68 -1.35
CA THR A 227 -23.14 -5.90 -2.38
C THR A 227 -22.48 -6.24 -3.72
N ALA A 228 -22.96 -7.31 -4.34
CA ALA A 228 -22.54 -7.72 -5.67
C ALA A 228 -22.97 -6.70 -6.75
N PRO A 229 -22.26 -6.57 -7.88
CA PRO A 229 -22.69 -5.71 -8.98
C PRO A 229 -24.09 -6.09 -9.47
N ALA A 230 -24.88 -5.09 -9.89
CA ALA A 230 -26.28 -5.29 -10.30
C ALA A 230 -26.43 -5.99 -11.67
N ASP A 231 -25.34 -6.08 -12.42
CA ASP A 231 -25.21 -6.69 -13.75
C ASP A 231 -24.33 -7.96 -13.75
N ALA A 232 -23.81 -8.37 -12.59
CA ALA A 232 -22.95 -9.55 -12.48
C ALA A 232 -23.72 -10.86 -12.69
N ALA A 233 -23.14 -11.77 -13.48
CA ALA A 233 -23.56 -13.16 -13.49
C ALA A 233 -23.36 -13.80 -12.09
N PRO A 234 -24.17 -14.81 -11.70
CA PRO A 234 -24.02 -15.51 -10.43
C PRO A 234 -22.62 -16.11 -10.27
N GLY A 235 -22.04 -16.03 -9.08
CA GLY A 235 -20.65 -16.44 -8.86
C GLY A 235 -20.29 -16.64 -7.39
N GLN A 236 -18.99 -16.74 -7.14
CA GLN A 236 -18.42 -16.90 -5.80
C GLN A 236 -17.45 -15.75 -5.49
N VAL A 237 -17.56 -15.23 -4.27
CA VAL A 237 -16.70 -14.18 -3.73
C VAL A 237 -16.03 -14.68 -2.46
N PHE A 238 -14.77 -14.31 -2.25
CA PHE A 238 -14.07 -14.47 -0.99
C PHE A 238 -13.66 -13.12 -0.43
N PHE A 239 -13.61 -13.02 0.89
CA PHE A 239 -13.21 -11.82 1.60
C PHE A 239 -11.84 -12.05 2.23
N THR A 240 -10.89 -11.16 1.96
CA THR A 240 -9.52 -11.28 2.47
C THR A 240 -8.98 -9.94 2.92
N GLY A 241 -8.03 -9.92 3.85
CA GLY A 241 -7.59 -8.66 4.42
C GLY A 241 -6.62 -8.78 5.59
N SER A 242 -6.58 -7.71 6.39
CA SER A 242 -5.84 -7.65 7.65
C SER A 242 -6.69 -7.16 8.82
N ILE A 243 -6.31 -7.62 10.02
CA ILE A 243 -6.84 -7.17 11.30
C ILE A 243 -5.67 -6.65 12.14
N VAL A 244 -5.87 -5.49 12.76
CA VAL A 244 -4.87 -4.76 13.54
C VAL A 244 -5.33 -4.67 14.99
N LYS A 245 -4.52 -5.22 15.90
CA LYS A 245 -4.68 -5.06 17.36
C LYS A 245 -4.02 -3.77 17.82
N ASP A 246 -2.79 -3.52 17.36
CA ASP A 246 -1.98 -2.34 17.64
C ASP A 246 -0.93 -2.13 16.52
N TYR A 247 -0.17 -1.05 16.59
CA TYR A 247 0.84 -0.66 15.57
C TYR A 247 1.83 -1.79 15.24
N SER A 248 2.17 -2.63 16.23
CA SER A 248 3.14 -3.73 16.13
C SER A 248 2.51 -5.11 15.92
N THR A 249 1.20 -5.24 16.13
CA THR A 249 0.51 -6.53 16.18
C THR A 249 -0.68 -6.55 15.22
N PHE A 250 -0.49 -7.21 14.09
CA PHE A 250 -1.51 -7.40 13.06
C PHE A 250 -1.37 -8.78 12.40
N TRP A 251 -2.47 -9.23 11.79
CA TRP A 251 -2.53 -10.43 10.95
C TRP A 251 -2.96 -9.97 9.56
N ALA A 252 -2.24 -10.39 8.52
CA ALA A 252 -2.53 -10.07 7.12
C ALA A 252 -2.77 -11.32 6.28
N ASP A 253 -3.36 -11.14 5.10
CA ASP A 253 -3.78 -12.21 4.19
C ASP A 253 -4.74 -13.22 4.86
N VAL A 254 -5.50 -12.75 5.85
CA VAL A 254 -6.56 -13.53 6.50
C VAL A 254 -7.71 -13.71 5.50
N ILE A 255 -8.39 -14.86 5.53
CA ILE A 255 -9.53 -15.17 4.67
C ILE A 255 -10.77 -15.41 5.56
N ALA A 256 -11.92 -14.86 5.16
CA ALA A 256 -13.18 -15.09 5.85
C ALA A 256 -13.66 -16.53 5.67
N GLU A 257 -14.11 -17.15 6.76
CA GLU A 257 -14.88 -18.39 6.70
C GLU A 257 -16.24 -18.11 6.05
N ALA A 258 -16.74 -19.02 5.23
CA ALA A 258 -18.08 -18.95 4.65
C ALA A 258 -18.70 -20.36 4.63
N PRO A 259 -20.02 -20.50 4.84
CA PRO A 259 -20.73 -21.73 4.48
C PRO A 259 -20.52 -22.06 3.00
N GLN A 260 -20.32 -23.35 2.70
CA GLN A 260 -20.35 -23.89 1.33
C GLN A 260 -21.79 -24.16 0.90
#